data_AF-A0A7S1U650-F1
#
_entry.id   AF-A0A7S1U650-F1
#
_cell.length_a   1.000
_cell.length_b   1.000
_cell.length_c   1.000
_cell.angle_alpha   90.00
_cell.angle_beta   90.00
_cell.angle_gamma   90.00
#
_symmetry.space_group_name_H-M   'P 1'
#
loop_
_entity.id
_entity.type
_entity.pdbx_description
1 polymer ?
#
loop_
_entity_poly.entity_id
_entity_poly.type
_entity_poly.pdbx_seq_one_letter_code
_entity_poly.pdbx_strand_id
1 'polypeptide(L)'
;RRSWTRRFFVLRGGVLLYYKTEKLPGVGFGALSDDEDAAGDFKGRVDLLGAEIHMERAANGQMQLVLKSKRGEKNLQMRTPNDGDAHGWLDALQREIFASNCQALLDGAEDAALQKWYRGRFSAMVAALPVLRAGDTFVLQRRGLQGKTKLVPVLMRLSADARSLEIKLAPTDLEVETPRERRTR
;
A
#
# COMPACT_ATOMS: atom_id res chain seq x y z
N ARG A 1 21.14 -15.54 -15.93
CA ARG A 1 21.19 -15.68 -14.46
C ARG A 1 20.49 -14.49 -13.84
N ARG A 2 19.59 -14.68 -12.86
CA ARG A 2 19.04 -13.57 -12.06
C ARG A 2 20.07 -13.23 -10.98
N SER A 3 20.49 -11.97 -10.90
CA SER A 3 21.39 -11.48 -9.85
C SER A 3 20.65 -10.48 -8.96
N TRP A 4 20.95 -10.50 -7.66
CA TRP A 4 20.47 -9.52 -6.72
C TRP A 4 21.42 -8.32 -6.73
N THR A 5 20.88 -7.11 -6.88
CA THR A 5 21.67 -5.87 -6.85
C THR A 5 21.11 -4.97 -5.75
N ARG A 6 21.99 -4.40 -4.92
CA ARG A 6 21.59 -3.39 -3.94
C ARG A 6 21.06 -2.14 -4.67
N ARG A 7 19.95 -1.62 -4.19
CA ARG A 7 19.29 -0.42 -4.71
C ARG A 7 18.84 0.43 -3.55
N PHE A 8 18.89 1.74 -3.75
CA PHE A 8 18.28 2.70 -2.84
C PHE A 8 16.83 2.91 -3.28
N PHE A 9 15.88 2.77 -2.37
CA PHE A 9 14.44 2.87 -2.67
C PHE A 9 13.86 4.12 -2.00
N VAL A 10 13.04 4.85 -2.72
CA VAL A 10 12.31 6.02 -2.22
C VAL A 10 10.84 5.81 -2.49
N LEU A 11 10.02 5.88 -1.44
CA LEU A 11 8.57 5.83 -1.52
C LEU A 11 8.02 7.25 -1.44
N ARG A 12 7.34 7.73 -2.49
CA ARG A 12 6.80 9.08 -2.53
C ARG A 12 5.58 9.17 -3.44
N GLY A 13 4.47 9.68 -2.92
CA GLY A 13 3.31 10.12 -3.72
C GLY A 13 2.74 9.01 -4.59
N GLY A 14 2.54 7.82 -4.03
CA GLY A 14 2.02 6.66 -4.76
C GLY A 14 2.99 6.00 -5.71
N VAL A 15 4.27 6.35 -5.63
CA VAL A 15 5.30 5.84 -6.53
C VAL A 15 6.47 5.28 -5.72
N LEU A 16 6.96 4.12 -6.13
CA LEU A 16 8.21 3.55 -5.63
C LEU A 16 9.33 3.78 -6.67
N LEU A 17 10.28 4.64 -6.31
CA LEU A 17 11.45 4.96 -7.12
C LEU A 17 12.64 4.17 -6.61
N TYR A 18 13.55 3.79 -7.52
CA TYR A 18 14.78 3.12 -7.12
C TYR A 18 16.01 3.55 -7.92
N TYR A 19 17.14 3.58 -7.22
CA TYR A 19 18.40 4.16 -7.68
C TYR A 19 19.57 3.18 -7.48
N LYS A 20 20.66 3.40 -8.22
CA LYS A 20 21.92 2.64 -8.08
C LYS A 20 22.57 2.85 -6.72
N THR A 21 22.63 4.10 -6.28
CA THR A 21 23.31 4.50 -5.05
C THR A 21 22.39 5.39 -4.22
N GLU A 22 22.74 5.57 -2.95
CA GLU A 22 22.07 6.48 -2.01
C GLU A 22 22.43 7.95 -2.26
N LYS A 23 23.39 8.24 -3.17
CA LYS A 23 23.72 9.62 -3.54
C LYS A 23 22.55 10.20 -4.32
N LEU A 24 21.59 10.75 -3.59
CA LEU A 24 20.54 11.55 -4.17
C LEU A 24 21.22 12.74 -4.86
N PRO A 25 20.98 12.95 -6.17
CA PRO A 25 21.57 14.06 -6.89
C PRO A 25 21.08 15.36 -6.25
N GLY A 26 21.98 16.08 -5.58
CA GLY A 26 21.82 17.51 -5.28
C GLY A 26 20.59 17.94 -4.48
N VAL A 27 20.09 17.13 -3.54
CA VAL A 27 18.94 17.53 -2.70
C VAL A 27 19.38 18.57 -1.65
N GLY A 28 19.44 19.83 -2.07
CA GLY A 28 18.62 20.84 -1.40
C GLY A 28 17.17 20.50 -1.73
N PHE A 29 16.33 20.32 -0.71
CA PHE A 29 14.97 19.74 -0.77
C PHE A 29 13.91 20.47 -1.63
N GLY A 30 14.31 21.36 -2.56
CA GLY A 30 13.42 22.31 -3.21
C GLY A 30 13.07 22.10 -4.69
N ALA A 31 13.81 21.29 -5.46
CA ALA A 31 13.52 21.16 -6.89
C ALA A 31 13.82 19.74 -7.38
N LEU A 32 12.82 18.86 -7.33
CA LEU A 32 12.76 17.79 -8.32
C LEU A 32 12.35 18.46 -9.63
N SER A 33 13.33 18.87 -10.44
CA SER A 33 13.05 19.13 -11.85
C SER A 33 12.64 17.81 -12.48
N ASP A 34 11.67 17.84 -13.40
CA ASP A 34 11.20 16.68 -14.18
C ASP A 34 12.28 16.13 -15.15
N ASP A 35 13.53 16.60 -15.03
CA ASP A 35 14.68 16.10 -15.76
C ASP A 35 15.15 14.76 -15.16
N GLU A 36 14.39 13.69 -15.42
CA GLU A 36 14.70 12.30 -15.03
C GLU A 36 16.06 11.81 -15.57
N ASP A 37 16.69 12.55 -16.50
CA ASP A 37 17.89 12.12 -17.23
C ASP A 37 19.24 12.64 -16.67
N ALA A 38 19.26 13.64 -15.76
CA ALA A 38 20.52 14.28 -15.36
C ALA A 38 21.32 13.54 -14.27
N ALA A 39 20.76 12.51 -13.65
CA ALA A 39 21.43 11.75 -12.59
C ALA A 39 21.51 10.26 -12.94
N GLY A 40 22.68 9.82 -13.43
CA GLY A 40 22.97 8.46 -13.91
C GLY A 40 22.76 7.30 -12.92
N ASP A 41 22.13 7.57 -11.78
CA ASP A 41 21.77 6.63 -10.74
C ASP A 41 20.30 6.21 -10.77
N PHE A 42 19.39 6.91 -11.45
CA PHE A 42 18.00 6.46 -11.57
C PHE A 42 17.92 5.11 -12.29
N LYS A 43 17.13 4.18 -11.74
CA LYS A 43 16.98 2.83 -12.29
C LYS A 43 15.57 2.47 -12.68
N GLY A 44 14.58 3.08 -12.04
CA GLY A 44 13.22 2.92 -12.48
C GLY A 44 12.22 3.38 -11.43
N ARG A 45 10.98 3.23 -11.86
CA ARG A 45 9.78 3.67 -11.20
C ARG A 45 8.77 2.54 -11.24
N VAL A 46 7.99 2.42 -10.16
CA VAL A 46 6.84 1.53 -10.09
C VAL A 46 5.66 2.34 -9.58
N ASP A 47 4.61 2.42 -10.38
CA ASP A 47 3.33 3.00 -9.98
C ASP A 47 2.62 2.03 -9.02
N LEU A 48 2.23 2.53 -7.84
CA LEU A 48 1.57 1.73 -6.82
C LEU A 48 0.06 1.65 -7.00
N LEU A 49 -0.51 2.42 -7.93
CA LEU A 49 -1.93 2.40 -8.22
C LEU A 49 -2.36 1.02 -8.75
N GLY A 50 -3.25 0.37 -7.99
CA GLY A 50 -3.73 -0.98 -8.28
C GLY A 50 -2.67 -2.07 -8.08
N ALA A 51 -1.49 -1.73 -7.55
CA ALA A 51 -0.44 -2.70 -7.30
C ALA A 51 -0.80 -3.64 -6.14
N GLU A 52 -0.25 -4.83 -6.15
CA GLU A 52 -0.41 -5.82 -5.09
C GLU A 52 0.95 -6.16 -4.49
N ILE A 53 1.04 -6.16 -3.16
CA ILE A 53 2.26 -6.52 -2.43
C ILE A 53 2.00 -7.67 -1.46
N HIS A 54 2.93 -8.61 -1.44
CA HIS A 54 2.95 -9.76 -0.53
C HIS A 54 4.39 -10.08 -0.13
N MET A 55 4.54 -10.75 1.00
CA MET A 55 5.80 -11.37 1.38
C MET A 55 5.81 -12.83 1.00
N GLU A 56 6.96 -13.31 0.55
CA GLU A 56 7.22 -14.71 0.26
C GLU A 56 8.54 -15.10 0.93
N ARG A 57 8.68 -16.37 1.29
CA ARG A 57 9.95 -16.92 1.75
C ARG A 57 10.69 -17.51 0.55
N ALA A 58 11.87 -16.99 0.25
CA ALA A 58 12.71 -17.49 -0.83
C ALA A 58 13.29 -18.88 -0.50
N ALA A 59 13.81 -19.57 -1.52
CA ALA A 59 14.40 -20.91 -1.35
C ALA A 59 15.56 -20.97 -0.35
N ASN A 60 16.25 -19.85 -0.12
CA ASN A 60 17.31 -19.71 0.89
C ASN A 60 16.77 -19.38 2.29
N GLY A 61 15.45 -19.43 2.51
CA GLY A 61 14.80 -19.11 3.78
C GLY A 61 14.65 -17.61 4.06
N GLN A 62 15.22 -16.73 3.23
CA GLN A 62 15.14 -15.28 3.41
C GLN A 62 13.76 -14.75 2.99
N MET A 63 13.19 -13.83 3.76
CA MET A 63 11.97 -13.13 3.39
C MET A 63 12.21 -12.17 2.22
N GLN A 64 11.28 -12.13 1.29
CA GLN A 64 11.29 -11.20 0.15
C GLN A 64 9.92 -10.58 -0.06
N LEU A 65 9.91 -9.32 -0.49
CA LEU A 65 8.71 -8.60 -0.89
C LEU A 65 8.52 -8.76 -2.40
N VAL A 66 7.31 -9.09 -2.82
CA VAL A 66 6.94 -9.20 -4.23
C VAL A 66 5.85 -8.19 -4.52
N LEU A 67 6.21 -7.16 -5.28
CA LEU A 67 5.32 -6.12 -5.75
C LEU A 67 4.92 -6.41 -7.20
N LYS A 68 3.62 -6.58 -7.43
CA LYS A 68 3.03 -6.82 -8.75
C LYS A 68 2.25 -5.57 -9.17
N SER A 69 2.79 -4.83 -10.12
CA SER A 69 2.09 -3.69 -10.73
C SER A 69 1.10 -4.21 -11.77
N LYS A 70 -0.05 -3.54 -11.90
CA LYS A 70 -1.08 -3.91 -12.88
C LYS A 70 -0.92 -3.23 -14.24
N ARG A 71 -0.14 -2.15 -14.31
CA ARG A 71 0.00 -1.31 -15.51
C ARG A 71 1.02 -1.86 -16.52
N GLY A 72 1.22 -3.17 -16.55
CA GLY A 72 2.22 -3.82 -17.41
C GLY A 72 3.67 -3.61 -16.96
N GLU A 73 3.91 -2.98 -15.81
CA GLU A 73 5.25 -2.85 -15.26
C GLU A 73 5.75 -4.20 -14.72
N LYS A 74 7.07 -4.37 -14.71
CA LYS A 74 7.70 -5.61 -14.25
C LYS A 74 7.43 -5.83 -12.76
N ASN A 75 7.13 -7.08 -12.40
CA ASN A 75 7.10 -7.48 -11.00
C ASN A 75 8.45 -7.18 -10.34
N LEU A 76 8.42 -6.44 -9.23
CA LEU A 76 9.60 -6.09 -8.48
C LEU A 76 9.74 -7.03 -7.28
N GLN A 77 10.88 -7.71 -7.19
CA GLN A 77 11.23 -8.53 -6.03
C GLN A 77 12.30 -7.80 -5.23
N MET A 78 12.06 -7.63 -3.93
CA MET A 78 12.96 -6.93 -3.02
C MET A 78 13.31 -7.83 -1.85
N ARG A 79 14.55 -7.73 -1.37
CA ARG A 79 15.01 -8.39 -0.16
C ARG A 79 15.58 -7.36 0.78
N THR A 80 15.25 -7.51 2.05
CA THR A 80 15.79 -6.68 3.13
C THR A 80 16.88 -7.47 3.88
N PRO A 81 17.75 -6.77 4.64
CA PRO A 81 18.77 -7.42 5.45
C PRO A 81 18.20 -8.33 6.54
N ASN A 82 17.03 -7.96 7.09
CA ASN A 82 16.35 -8.71 8.14
C ASN A 82 14.82 -8.69 7.94
N ASP A 83 14.13 -9.58 8.66
CA ASP A 83 12.67 -9.76 8.55
C ASP A 83 11.90 -8.55 9.10
N GLY A 84 12.43 -7.87 10.12
CA GLY A 84 11.81 -6.66 10.69
C GLY A 84 11.70 -5.54 9.65
N ASP A 85 12.76 -5.29 8.89
CA ASP A 85 12.76 -4.35 7.78
C ASP A 85 11.78 -4.78 6.69
N ALA A 86 11.66 -6.09 6.41
CA ALA A 86 10.69 -6.59 5.42
C ALA A 86 9.26 -6.25 5.82
N HIS A 87 8.91 -6.45 7.09
CA HIS A 87 7.62 -6.08 7.66
C HIS A 87 7.38 -4.57 7.61
N GLY A 88 8.36 -3.76 8.02
CA GLY A 88 8.26 -2.30 7.96
C GLY A 88 8.01 -1.78 6.53
N TRP A 89 8.72 -2.33 5.54
CA TRP A 89 8.51 -2.02 4.13
C TRP A 89 7.16 -2.51 3.60
N LEU A 90 6.70 -3.70 4.01
CA LEU A 90 5.37 -4.21 3.64
C LEU A 90 4.28 -3.23 4.11
N ASP A 91 4.34 -2.81 5.37
CA ASP A 91 3.33 -1.92 5.96
C ASP A 91 3.36 -0.52 5.33
N ALA A 92 4.55 0.00 5.03
CA ALA A 92 4.69 1.28 4.31
C ALA A 92 4.08 1.19 2.89
N LEU A 93 4.42 0.16 2.12
CA LEU A 93 3.93 -0.03 0.76
C LEU A 93 2.43 -0.33 0.73
N GLN A 94 1.90 -1.12 1.67
CA GLN A 94 0.46 -1.36 1.76
C GLN A 94 -0.32 -0.07 2.06
N ARG A 95 0.19 0.78 2.96
CA ARG A 95 -0.42 2.08 3.24
C ARG A 95 -0.41 2.98 2.01
N GLU A 96 0.72 3.07 1.32
CA GLU A 96 0.85 3.94 0.14
C GLU A 96 0.02 3.43 -1.05
N ILE A 97 0.02 2.12 -1.31
CA ILE A 97 -0.86 1.49 -2.30
C ILE A 97 -2.30 1.84 -1.96
N PHE A 98 -2.71 1.67 -0.70
CA PHE A 98 -4.08 1.96 -0.26
C PHE A 98 -4.46 3.45 -0.39
N ALA A 99 -3.55 4.37 -0.03
CA ALA A 99 -3.77 5.80 -0.17
C ALA A 99 -3.92 6.21 -1.64
N SER A 100 -3.00 5.78 -2.50
CA SER A 100 -3.04 6.04 -3.96
C SER A 100 -4.32 5.52 -4.59
N ASN A 101 -4.73 4.34 -4.14
CA ASN A 101 -5.94 3.67 -4.52
C ASN A 101 -7.21 4.46 -4.16
N CYS A 102 -7.28 5.01 -2.94
CA CYS A 102 -8.37 5.86 -2.51
C CYS A 102 -8.38 7.19 -3.26
N GLN A 103 -7.21 7.80 -3.48
CA GLN A 103 -7.11 9.06 -4.20
C GLN A 103 -7.63 8.91 -5.63
N ALA A 104 -7.22 7.85 -6.34
CA ALA A 104 -7.73 7.59 -7.68
C ALA A 104 -9.26 7.40 -7.71
N LEU A 105 -9.85 6.79 -6.68
CA LEU A 105 -11.31 6.70 -6.57
C LEU A 105 -11.97 8.08 -6.38
N LEU A 106 -11.39 8.94 -5.54
CA LEU A 106 -11.88 10.29 -5.28
C LEU A 106 -11.75 11.19 -6.51
N ASP A 107 -10.66 11.05 -7.28
CA ASP A 107 -10.42 11.79 -8.52
C ASP A 107 -11.32 11.30 -9.67
N GLY A 108 -12.20 10.33 -9.41
CA GLY A 108 -13.15 9.81 -10.40
C GLY A 108 -12.47 8.95 -11.46
N ALA A 109 -11.42 8.20 -11.11
CA ALA A 109 -10.69 7.37 -12.06
C ALA A 109 -11.65 6.56 -12.96
N GLU A 110 -11.59 6.88 -14.25
CA GLU A 110 -12.41 6.27 -15.30
C GLU A 110 -12.00 4.83 -15.62
N ASP A 111 -10.91 4.34 -15.00
CA ASP A 111 -10.41 2.98 -15.20
C ASP A 111 -11.42 1.95 -14.66
N ALA A 112 -12.24 1.44 -15.58
CA ALA A 112 -13.26 0.43 -15.29
C ALA A 112 -12.67 -0.85 -14.67
N ALA A 113 -11.41 -1.21 -14.97
CA ALA A 113 -10.76 -2.37 -14.37
C ALA A 113 -10.42 -2.09 -12.90
N LEU A 114 -9.97 -0.88 -12.60
CA LEU A 114 -9.69 -0.43 -11.24
C LEU A 114 -11.01 -0.33 -10.43
N GLN A 115 -12.05 0.29 -10.99
CA GLN A 115 -13.38 0.34 -10.35
C GLN A 115 -13.95 -1.06 -10.10
N LYS A 116 -13.86 -1.97 -11.08
CA LYS A 116 -14.31 -3.36 -10.93
C LYS A 116 -13.53 -4.08 -9.83
N TRP A 117 -12.22 -3.86 -9.76
CA TRP A 117 -11.39 -4.44 -8.70
C TRP A 117 -11.78 -3.93 -7.31
N TYR A 118 -12.03 -2.62 -7.14
CA TYR A 118 -12.54 -2.09 -5.86
C TYR A 118 -13.93 -2.58 -5.52
N ARG A 119 -14.85 -2.60 -6.48
CA ARG A 119 -16.20 -3.14 -6.24
C ARG A 119 -16.14 -4.59 -5.79
N GLY A 120 -15.17 -5.38 -6.25
CA GLY A 120 -14.98 -6.76 -5.79
C GLY A 120 -14.36 -6.88 -4.40
N ARG A 121 -13.36 -6.06 -4.09
CA ARG A 121 -12.52 -6.24 -2.88
C ARG A 121 -12.87 -5.32 -1.71
N PHE A 122 -13.47 -4.19 -2.03
CA PHE A 122 -13.82 -3.09 -1.15
C PHE A 122 -15.26 -2.63 -1.40
N SER A 123 -16.16 -3.56 -1.77
CA SER A 123 -17.57 -3.25 -2.10
C SER A 123 -18.22 -2.35 -1.03
N ALA A 124 -17.97 -2.63 0.24
CA ALA A 124 -18.46 -1.85 1.37
C ALA A 124 -17.87 -0.43 1.42
N MET A 125 -16.58 -0.25 1.13
CA MET A 125 -15.93 1.06 1.10
C MET A 125 -16.45 1.88 -0.08
N VAL A 126 -16.54 1.28 -1.27
CA VAL A 126 -17.05 1.94 -2.48
C VAL A 126 -18.52 2.32 -2.33
N ALA A 127 -19.33 1.48 -1.68
CA ALA A 127 -20.73 1.79 -1.39
C ALA A 127 -20.88 2.89 -0.33
N ALA A 128 -19.91 3.02 0.58
CA ALA A 128 -19.93 4.03 1.63
C ALA A 128 -19.43 5.40 1.13
N LEU A 129 -18.48 5.44 0.17
CA LEU A 129 -17.87 6.67 -0.37
C LEU A 129 -18.88 7.79 -0.73
N PRO A 130 -20.01 7.53 -1.41
CA PRO A 130 -21.00 8.56 -1.73
C PRO A 130 -21.74 9.16 -0.52
N VAL A 131 -21.67 8.50 0.64
CA VAL A 131 -22.40 8.86 1.87
C VAL A 131 -21.47 9.53 2.89
N LEU A 132 -20.15 9.45 2.71
CA LEU A 132 -19.19 10.02 3.65
C LEU A 132 -19.18 11.54 3.56
N ARG A 133 -19.29 12.20 4.71
CA ARG A 133 -19.14 13.66 4.82
C ARG A 133 -17.73 14.00 5.28
N ALA A 134 -17.33 15.22 4.95
CA ALA A 134 -16.09 15.78 5.46
C ALA A 134 -16.06 15.73 7.01
N GLY A 135 -14.96 15.23 7.58
CA GLY A 135 -14.79 15.05 9.02
C GLY A 135 -15.26 13.71 9.58
N ASP A 136 -16.00 12.91 8.81
CA ASP A 136 -16.45 11.61 9.28
C ASP A 136 -15.28 10.64 9.45
N THR A 137 -15.41 9.78 10.46
CA THR A 137 -14.42 8.77 10.81
C THR A 137 -15.04 7.39 10.65
N PHE A 138 -14.42 6.53 9.86
CA PHE A 138 -14.95 5.19 9.59
C PHE A 138 -13.93 4.12 9.92
N VAL A 139 -14.42 2.99 10.41
CA VAL A 139 -13.61 1.80 10.69
C VAL A 139 -13.86 0.80 9.58
N LEU A 140 -12.87 0.60 8.71
CA LEU A 140 -12.94 -0.53 7.78
C LEU A 140 -12.46 -1.80 8.47
N GLN A 141 -13.30 -2.82 8.42
CA GLN A 141 -12.96 -4.18 8.84
C GLN A 141 -12.52 -4.99 7.62
N ARG A 142 -11.22 -5.29 7.53
CA ARG A 142 -10.70 -6.17 6.48
C ARG A 142 -10.94 -7.63 6.86
N ARG A 143 -11.59 -8.40 5.97
CA ARG A 143 -11.71 -9.86 6.10
C ARG A 143 -10.41 -10.53 5.64
N GLY A 144 -9.82 -11.36 6.49
CA GLY A 144 -8.60 -12.12 6.17
C GLY A 144 -8.82 -13.16 5.08
N LEU A 145 -7.77 -13.48 4.31
CA LEU A 145 -7.82 -14.32 3.11
C LEU A 145 -7.83 -15.84 3.36
N GLN A 146 -7.82 -16.33 4.61
CA GLN A 146 -7.69 -17.77 4.92
C GLN A 146 -8.42 -18.23 6.19
N GLY A 147 -9.68 -17.80 6.39
CA GLY A 147 -10.55 -18.36 7.45
C GLY A 147 -10.18 -18.04 8.91
N LYS A 148 -8.98 -17.51 9.17
CA LYS A 148 -8.58 -16.90 10.45
C LYS A 148 -8.75 -15.39 10.33
N THR A 149 -9.86 -14.89 10.85
CA THR A 149 -10.23 -13.47 10.76
C THR A 149 -9.41 -12.67 11.76
N LYS A 150 -8.40 -11.93 11.30
CA LYS A 150 -7.81 -10.84 12.08
C LYS A 150 -8.42 -9.54 11.56
N LEU A 151 -9.34 -8.97 12.33
CA LEU A 151 -9.92 -7.66 12.05
C LEU A 151 -8.84 -6.63 12.37
N VAL A 152 -8.38 -5.89 11.36
CA VAL A 152 -7.55 -4.71 11.57
C VAL A 152 -8.47 -3.51 11.38
N PRO A 153 -8.88 -2.82 12.45
CA PRO A 153 -9.65 -1.59 12.32
C PRO A 153 -8.75 -0.51 11.69
N VAL A 154 -9.14 -0.07 10.50
CA VAL A 154 -8.50 1.06 9.83
C VAL A 154 -9.40 2.28 10.02
N LEU A 155 -8.90 3.28 10.75
CA LEU A 155 -9.57 4.54 10.97
C LEU A 155 -9.31 5.43 9.75
N MET A 156 -10.35 5.80 9.03
CA MET A 156 -10.26 6.71 7.89
C MET A 156 -11.01 7.97 8.22
N ARG A 157 -10.33 9.11 8.14
CA ARG A 157 -10.92 10.42 8.34
C ARG A 157 -10.83 11.19 7.03
N LEU A 158 -11.97 11.56 6.47
CA LEU A 158 -12.00 12.47 5.35
C LEU A 158 -11.73 13.89 5.88
N SER A 159 -10.77 14.58 5.28
CA SER A 159 -10.46 15.97 5.59
C SER A 159 -11.69 16.88 5.42
N ALA A 160 -11.63 18.06 6.06
CA ALA A 160 -12.73 19.02 6.07
C ALA A 160 -13.11 19.52 4.65
N ASP A 161 -12.16 19.51 3.71
CA ASP A 161 -12.37 19.92 2.33
C ASP A 161 -12.75 18.76 1.40
N ALA A 162 -12.87 17.53 1.94
CA ALA A 162 -13.13 16.29 1.23
C ALA A 162 -12.10 15.95 0.13
N ARG A 163 -10.91 16.56 0.15
CA ARG A 163 -9.87 16.34 -0.88
C ARG A 163 -8.76 15.41 -0.45
N SER A 164 -8.62 15.18 0.85
CA SER A 164 -7.63 14.27 1.42
C SER A 164 -8.24 13.28 2.40
N LEU A 165 -7.75 12.04 2.40
CA LEU A 165 -8.16 11.00 3.33
C LEU A 165 -7.01 10.68 4.28
N GLU A 166 -7.18 10.99 5.57
CA GLU A 166 -6.24 10.60 6.60
C GLU A 166 -6.54 9.16 7.03
N ILE A 167 -5.56 8.27 6.91
CA ILE A 167 -5.72 6.85 7.25
C ILE A 167 -4.81 6.54 8.44
N LYS A 168 -5.42 6.22 9.59
CA LYS A 168 -4.72 5.76 10.80
C LYS A 168 -5.04 4.30 11.04
N LEU A 169 -4.00 3.48 11.14
CA LEU A 169 -4.15 2.13 11.69
C LEU A 169 -4.37 2.30 13.19
N ALA A 170 -5.48 1.78 13.73
CA ALA A 170 -5.66 1.82 15.17
C ALA A 170 -4.62 0.88 15.82
N PRO A 171 -4.00 1.29 16.95
CA PRO A 171 -3.06 0.44 17.67
C PRO A 171 -3.73 -0.90 18.03
N THR A 172 -3.00 -1.99 17.82
CA THR A 172 -3.52 -3.37 17.75
C THR A 172 -3.94 -4.02 19.08
N ASP A 173 -4.18 -3.26 20.14
CA ASP A 173 -4.60 -3.79 21.45
C ASP A 173 -6.13 -3.71 21.62
N LEU A 174 -6.86 -4.43 20.77
CA LEU A 174 -8.31 -4.64 20.93
C LEU A 174 -8.59 -6.13 21.12
N GLU A 175 -8.83 -6.53 22.36
CA GLU A 175 -9.44 -7.81 22.69
C GLU A 175 -10.92 -7.79 22.26
N VAL A 176 -11.33 -8.79 21.48
CA VAL A 176 -12.71 -8.94 21.01
C VAL A 176 -13.33 -10.12 21.74
N GLU A 177 -14.36 -9.85 22.55
CA GLU A 177 -15.16 -10.86 23.24
C GLU A 177 -16.03 -11.63 22.24
N THR A 178 -15.91 -12.96 22.20
CA THR A 178 -16.77 -13.82 21.39
C THR A 178 -18.00 -14.28 22.19
N PRO A 179 -19.22 -14.23 21.63
CA PRO A 179 -20.40 -14.72 22.34
C PRO A 179 -20.32 -16.23 22.55
N ARG A 180 -20.45 -16.71 23.79
CA ARG A 180 -20.57 -18.13 24.11
C ARG A 180 -21.86 -18.69 23.50
N GLU A 181 -21.74 -19.70 22.64
CA GLU A 181 -22.87 -20.51 22.17
C GLU A 181 -23.62 -21.12 23.37
N ARG A 182 -24.93 -20.84 23.45
CA ARG A 182 -25.84 -21.56 24.34
C ARG A 182 -25.93 -23.01 23.87
N ARG A 183 -25.34 -23.94 24.63
CA ARG A 183 -25.69 -25.36 24.55
C ARG A 183 -27.13 -25.52 25.00
N THR A 184 -28.03 -25.74 24.05
CA THR A 184 -29.35 -26.33 24.33
C THR A 184 -29.15 -27.78 24.75
N ARG A 185 -29.73 -28.14 25.91
CA ARG A 185 -29.78 -29.50 26.45
C ARG A 185 -30.70 -30.40 25.65
#